data_AF-T0LHA0-F1
#
_entry.id   AF-T0LHA0-F1
#
_cell.length_a   1.000
_cell.length_b   1.000
_cell.length_c   1.000
_cell.angle_alpha   90.00
_cell.angle_beta   90.00
_cell.angle_gamma   90.00
#
_symmetry.space_group_name_H-M   'P 1'
#
loop_
_entity.id
_entity.type
_entity.pdbx_description
1 polymer ?
#
loop_
_entity_poly.entity_id
_entity_poly.type
_entity_poly.pdbx_seq_one_letter_code
_entity_poly.pdbx_strand_id
1 'polypeptide(L)' 'MSEKTSVKLKGVGNKFIRLKCKECNNEQVTYSKGSSKVICNICGSELASPTGGLISISGEKIKEY' A
#
# COMPACT_ATOMS: atom_id res chain seq x y z
N MET A 1 -1.20 17.94 -9.25
CA MET A 1 -2.07 17.71 -8.09
C MET A 1 -2.30 16.21 -8.01
N SER A 2 -1.59 15.50 -7.12
CA SER A 2 -1.69 14.05 -6.98
C SER A 2 -2.31 13.77 -5.63
N GLU A 3 -3.55 13.29 -5.63
CA GLU A 3 -4.31 12.91 -4.46
C GLU A 3 -3.63 11.72 -3.77
N LYS A 4 -2.68 12.02 -2.87
CA LYS A 4 -2.12 11.04 -1.93
C LYS A 4 -3.15 10.77 -0.84
N THR A 5 -4.20 10.02 -1.19
CA THR A 5 -5.18 9.57 -0.20
C THR A 5 -4.51 8.48 0.64
N SER A 6 -4.01 8.88 1.81
CA SER A 6 -3.43 7.98 2.80
C SER A 6 -4.52 7.13 3.44
N VAL A 7 -4.79 5.96 2.87
CA VAL A 7 -5.81 5.05 3.38
C VAL A 7 -5.25 4.32 4.62
N LYS A 8 -5.67 4.77 5.82
CA LYS A 8 -5.44 4.03 7.06
C LYS A 8 -6.36 2.81 7.11
N LEU A 9 -5.78 1.62 7.09
CA LEU A 9 -6.49 0.35 7.19
C LEU A 9 -7.03 0.14 8.62
N LYS A 10 -8.13 0.79 8.99
CA LYS A 10 -8.86 0.47 10.23
C LYS A 10 -9.67 -0.83 10.02
N GLY A 11 -9.33 -1.89 10.75
CA GLY A 11 -10.09 -3.15 10.78
C GLY A 11 -9.60 -4.27 9.87
N VAL A 12 -8.60 -4.01 9.02
CA VAL A 12 -8.01 -5.00 8.11
C VAL A 12 -6.81 -5.67 8.81
N GLY A 13 -7.06 -6.31 9.95
CA GLY A 13 -6.02 -6.68 10.91
C GLY A 13 -4.95 -7.65 10.40
N ASN A 14 -5.30 -8.67 9.61
CA ASN A 14 -4.36 -9.74 9.25
C ASN A 14 -4.58 -10.21 7.80
N LYS A 15 -4.69 -9.26 6.87
CA LYS A 15 -5.10 -9.56 5.49
C LYS A 15 -4.06 -9.10 4.49
N PHE A 16 -4.03 -9.80 3.36
CA PHE A 16 -3.25 -9.39 2.22
C PHE A 16 -4.06 -8.40 1.39
N ILE A 17 -3.42 -7.29 1.07
CA ILE A 17 -3.98 -6.27 0.20
C ILE A 17 -3.20 -6.25 -1.11
N ARG A 18 -3.92 -6.12 -2.22
CA ARG A 18 -3.31 -5.79 -3.51
C ARG A 18 -3.35 -4.30 -3.73
N LEU A 19 -2.20 -3.77 -4.11
CA LEU A 19 -1.98 -2.38 -4.48
C LEU A 19 -1.66 -2.33 -5.98
N LYS A 20 -2.28 -1.38 -6.69
CA LYS A 20 -1.90 -1.07 -8.06
C LYS A 20 -1.15 0.24 -8.09
N CYS A 21 0.03 0.24 -8.71
CA CYS A 21 0.72 1.48 -9.01
C CYS A 21 0.10 2.12 -10.26
N LYS A 22 -0.35 3.38 -10.15
CA LYS A 22 -0.86 4.13 -11.32
C LYS A 22 0.23 4.47 -12.34
N GLU A 23 1.48 4.57 -11.89
CA GLU A 23 2.61 5.02 -12.73
C GLU A 23 3.17 3.90 -13.61
N CYS A 24 3.27 2.67 -13.08
CA CYS A 24 3.86 1.53 -13.79
C CYS A 24 2.88 0.38 -14.05
N ASN A 25 1.59 0.57 -13.71
CA ASN A 25 0.56 -0.48 -13.74
C ASN A 25 0.87 -1.73 -12.90
N ASN A 26 1.95 -1.72 -12.12
CA ASN A 26 2.38 -2.88 -11.36
C ASN A 26 1.37 -3.23 -10.27
N GLU A 27 1.08 -4.53 -10.16
CA GLU A 27 0.30 -5.09 -9.07
C GLU A 27 1.25 -5.64 -8.01
N GLN A 28 1.14 -5.11 -6.79
CA GLN A 28 1.96 -5.57 -5.67
C GLN A 28 1.05 -6.03 -4.53
N VAL A 29 1.31 -7.24 -4.05
CA VAL A 29 0.65 -7.76 -2.85
C VAL A 29 1.47 -7.32 -1.65
N THR A 30 0.84 -6.70 -0.67
CA THR A 30 1.47 -6.38 0.61
C THR A 30 0.56 -6.76 1.77
N TYR A 31 1.13 -6.81 2.96
CA TYR A 31 0.43 -7.18 4.17
C TYR A 31 0.00 -5.94 4.95
N SER A 32 -1.23 -5.94 5.45
CA SER A 32 -1.79 -4.77 6.14
C SER A 32 -1.04 -4.36 7.43
N LYS A 33 -0.36 -5.31 8.07
CA LYS A 33 0.53 -5.08 9.22
C LYS A 33 1.99 -5.15 8.78
N GLY A 34 2.52 -4.03 8.30
CA GLY A 34 3.92 -3.88 7.98
C GLY A 34 4.57 -2.81 8.82
N SER A 35 5.74 -3.11 9.38
CA SER A 35 6.63 -2.13 10.03
C SER A 35 7.72 -1.62 9.07
N SER A 36 7.70 -2.06 7.82
CA SER A 36 8.65 -1.71 6.77
C SER A 36 7.96 -0.90 5.67
N LYS A 37 8.73 0.00 5.03
CA LYS A 37 8.28 0.71 3.83
C LYS A 37 8.14 -0.27 2.67
N VAL A 38 7.07 -0.12 1.91
CA VAL A 38 6.78 -0.94 0.73
C VAL A 38 7.08 -0.12 -0.50
N ILE A 39 8.08 -0.54 -1.25
CA ILE A 39 8.58 0.16 -2.44
C ILE A 39 8.13 -0.63 -3.67
N CYS A 40 7.75 0.09 -4.74
CA CYS A 40 7.48 -0.56 -6.01
C CYS A 40 8.78 -1.10 -6.63
N ASN A 41 8.82 -2.39 -6.98
CA ASN A 41 10.00 -3.00 -7.61
C ASN A 41 10.28 -2.51 -9.06
N ILE A 42 9.33 -1.80 -9.69
CA ILE A 42 9.47 -1.34 -11.08
C ILE A 42 9.80 0.15 -11.14
N CYS A 43 9.05 1.01 -10.46
CA CYS A 43 9.26 2.46 -10.50
C CYS A 43 10.04 3.01 -9.30
N GLY A 44 10.23 2.23 -8.24
CA GLY A 44 10.89 2.71 -7.01
C GLY A 44 10.04 3.65 -6.16
N SER A 45 8.79 3.94 -6.55
CA SER A 45 7.88 4.79 -5.77
C SER A 45 7.47 4.14 -4.45
N GLU A 46 7.35 4.94 -3.39
CA GLU A 46 6.83 4.50 -2.09
C GLU A 46 5.32 4.21 -2.19
N LEU A 47 4.94 2.93 -2.18
CA LEU A 47 3.53 2.48 -2.28
C LEU A 47 2.82 2.49 -0.93
N ALA A 48 3.53 2.11 0.13
CA ALA A 48 3.01 2.16 1.48
C ALA A 48 4.10 2.47 2.51
N SER A 49 3.71 3.23 3.53
CA SER A 49 4.59 3.65 4.64
C SER A 49 4.10 3.03 5.94
N PRO A 50 4.98 2.49 6.80
CA PRO A 50 4.59 1.91 8.07
C PRO A 50 4.22 3.02 9.06
N THR A 51 3.14 2.81 9.81
CA THR A 51 2.64 3.70 10.87
C THR A 51 2.23 2.84 12.06
N GLY A 52 3.13 2.71 13.03
CA GLY A 52 2.81 2.15 14.36
C GLY A 52 2.10 0.79 14.35
N GLY A 53 2.48 -0.12 13.45
CA GLY A 53 1.91 -1.47 13.34
C GLY A 53 0.90 -1.68 12.21
N LEU A 54 0.54 -0.62 11.47
CA LEU A 54 -0.26 -0.70 10.24
C LEU A 54 0.43 0.04 9.11
N ILE A 55 0.28 -0.43 7.87
CA ILE A 55 0.75 0.33 6.72
C ILE A 55 -0.29 1.36 6.27
N SER A 56 0.20 2.55 5.94
CA SER A 56 -0.55 3.60 5.27
C SER A 56 -0.26 3.51 3.78
N ILE A 57 -1.31 3.29 2.99
CA ILE A 57 -1.20 3.13 1.53
C ILE A 57 -1.25 4.51 0.88
N SER A 58 -0.34 4.80 -0.04
CA SER A 58 -0.29 6.08 -0.79
C SER A 58 -0.85 5.98 -2.22
N GLY A 59 -1.13 4.76 -2.70
CA GLY A 59 -1.65 4.46 -4.04
C GLY A 59 -3.07 3.90 -4.07
N GLU A 60 -3.46 3.29 -5.19
CA GLU A 60 -4.78 2.65 -5.35
C GLU A 60 -4.82 1.25 -4.73
N LYS A 61 -5.76 1.05 -3.79
CA LYS A 61 -6.08 -0.27 -3.22
C LYS A 61 -7.10 -0.96 -4.13
N ILE A 62 -6.75 -2.12 -4.67
CA ILE A 62 -7.58 -2.85 -5.65
C ILE A 62 -8.49 -3.88 -4.97
N LYS A 63 -7.93 -4.64 -4.02
CA LYS A 63 -8.61 -5.78 -3.39
C LYS A 63 -8.00 -6.09 -2.02
N GLU A 64 -8.85 -6.51 -1.09
CA GLU A 64 -8.47 -7.17 0.16
C GLU A 64 -8.94 -8.62 0.11
N TYR A 65 -8.10 -9.54 0.56
CA TYR A 65 -8.43 -10.96 0.73
C TYR A 65 -8.52 -11.24 2.25
#